data_AF-A0AA39HQT4-F1
#
_entry.id   AF-A0AA39HQT4-F1
#
_cell.length_a   1.000
_cell.length_b   1.000
_cell.length_c   1.000
_cell.angle_alpha   90.00
_cell.angle_beta   90.00
_cell.angle_gamma   90.00
#
_symmetry.space_group_name_H-M   'P 1'
#
loop_
_entity.id
_entity.type
_entity.pdbx_description
1 polymer ?
#
loop_
_entity_poly.entity_id
_entity_poly.type
_entity_poly.pdbx_seq_one_letter_code
_entity_poly.pdbx_strand_id
1 'polypeptide(L)'
;MNELPYGVIENITDLISFDALLTVAQSATGSAEWSAAIEDQLDARCDVRLILGVGQLTEGNSILLDARHSPFSGPETYRRWDLKNRHLARLSSVAISGASLDQRNCEKEEFSTVINLLQCPVIRGKNEQPTMFHIGETPKSDKATISLLIEHIPRTFEEVSLVMIHEQPELLNKTAEHFKTGPCLLKISILDCDIDYEILHTLIEIFLSKRQHSFEAVISYCLPRFPSKAVVEFIEKFKESDGEYNGVRKKISLEMEEEQWAKIAAEHEVINEGEHCATIRIGHESRRSCLVITQFGVFVHIVLDRWRLKRRAPAEAECGPFPIPPSSGLLPASQFCIQLNPRSVVSMSRISLLISFVAVLGLLSIALADDTGQVETPCVSNPCRHHGKCVLTPLESDKFVCSCRDCYGGKFCEKNMCFDKNEEPISLQKKIGICVLLFFGHAFFFVAVVCMILHRNRMKKQNNLIGKYLTDSLLESYTPSMISIASYCTQSKRNAPSLCADMYSVFSARSFPLNYEEPNPKKAAISNFRLP
;
A
#
# COMPACT_ATOMS: atom_id res chain seq x y z
N MET A 1 2.33 -50.07 -2.72
CA MET A 1 2.45 -48.86 -3.56
C MET A 1 2.81 -47.66 -2.66
N ASN A 2 3.69 -47.86 -1.66
CA ASN A 2 3.53 -47.19 -0.36
C ASN A 2 4.64 -46.21 0.02
N GLU A 3 5.54 -45.81 -0.87
CA GLU A 3 6.43 -44.68 -0.59
C GLU A 3 6.66 -43.94 -1.90
N LEU A 4 5.96 -42.83 -2.09
CA LEU A 4 6.47 -41.79 -2.98
C LEU A 4 7.78 -41.31 -2.33
N PRO A 5 8.94 -41.41 -3.02
CA PRO A 5 10.19 -40.93 -2.47
C PRO A 5 10.01 -39.48 -2.03
N TYR A 6 10.54 -39.10 -0.87
CA TYR A 6 10.50 -37.71 -0.35
C TYR A 6 10.82 -36.66 -1.44
N GLY A 7 11.72 -36.99 -2.37
CA GLY A 7 12.07 -36.12 -3.50
C GLY A 7 10.93 -35.83 -4.49
N VAL A 8 9.87 -36.65 -4.56
CA VAL A 8 8.70 -36.35 -5.40
C VAL A 8 7.81 -35.31 -4.74
N ILE A 9 7.66 -35.34 -3.42
CA ILE A 9 6.94 -34.31 -2.67
C ILE A 9 7.65 -32.98 -2.84
N GLU A 10 8.99 -32.94 -2.71
CA GLU A 10 9.78 -31.72 -2.95
C GLU A 10 9.51 -31.12 -4.33
N ASN A 11 9.63 -31.93 -5.39
CA ASN A 11 9.38 -31.47 -6.77
C ASN A 11 7.96 -30.96 -7.00
N ILE A 12 6.96 -31.55 -6.34
CA ILE A 12 5.56 -31.11 -6.47
C ILE A 12 5.33 -29.82 -5.67
N THR A 13 5.95 -29.67 -4.49
CA THR A 13 5.73 -28.51 -3.62
C THR A 13 6.29 -27.21 -4.15
N ASP A 14 7.22 -27.26 -5.10
CA ASP A 14 7.70 -26.08 -5.82
C ASP A 14 6.79 -25.68 -6.99
N LEU A 15 5.85 -26.54 -7.39
CA LEU A 15 5.01 -26.35 -8.58
C LEU A 15 3.58 -25.91 -8.29
N ILE A 16 3.04 -26.20 -7.10
CA ILE A 16 1.63 -25.92 -6.78
C ILE A 16 1.46 -25.18 -5.46
N SER A 17 0.44 -24.33 -5.40
CA SER A 17 0.05 -23.65 -4.17
C SER A 17 -0.35 -24.67 -3.10
N PHE A 18 -0.25 -24.25 -1.84
CA PHE A 18 -0.47 -25.13 -0.68
C PHE A 18 -1.86 -25.74 -0.62
N ASP A 19 -2.91 -24.94 -0.84
CA ASP A 19 -4.28 -25.42 -0.88
C ASP A 19 -4.47 -26.45 -2.00
N ALA A 20 -3.77 -26.27 -3.12
CA ALA A 20 -3.76 -27.22 -4.21
C ALA A 20 -3.00 -28.50 -3.86
N LEU A 21 -1.89 -28.43 -3.10
CA LEU A 21 -1.14 -29.60 -2.66
C LEU A 21 -1.96 -30.53 -1.77
N LEU A 22 -2.67 -29.97 -0.79
CA LEU A 22 -3.54 -30.75 0.10
C LEU A 22 -4.69 -31.39 -0.70
N THR A 23 -5.29 -30.62 -1.60
CA THR A 23 -6.36 -31.10 -2.49
C THR A 23 -5.87 -32.21 -3.43
N VAL A 24 -4.68 -32.05 -4.02
CA VAL A 24 -4.05 -33.04 -4.92
C VAL A 24 -3.70 -34.31 -4.14
N ALA A 25 -3.14 -34.19 -2.95
CA ALA A 25 -2.77 -35.34 -2.14
C ALA A 25 -3.98 -36.13 -1.63
N GLN A 26 -5.03 -35.44 -1.17
CA GLN A 26 -6.29 -36.07 -0.79
C GLN A 26 -6.94 -36.78 -1.98
N SER A 27 -6.93 -36.13 -3.15
CA SER A 27 -7.50 -36.69 -4.39
C SER A 27 -6.69 -37.88 -4.93
N ALA A 28 -5.36 -37.84 -4.80
CA ALA A 28 -4.47 -38.87 -5.34
C ALA A 28 -4.38 -40.12 -4.46
N THR A 29 -4.46 -39.97 -3.14
CA THR A 29 -4.17 -41.07 -2.20
C THR A 29 -5.41 -41.62 -1.50
N GLY A 30 -6.48 -40.83 -1.38
CA GLY A 30 -7.70 -41.22 -0.66
C GLY A 30 -7.48 -41.56 0.83
N SER A 31 -6.30 -41.29 1.38
CA SER A 31 -5.85 -41.74 2.69
C SER A 31 -5.75 -40.56 3.67
N ALA A 32 -6.37 -40.72 4.84
CA ALA A 32 -6.25 -39.77 5.94
C ALA A 32 -4.81 -39.68 6.50
N GLU A 33 -4.02 -40.76 6.38
CA GLU A 33 -2.62 -40.79 6.83
C GLU A 33 -1.74 -39.84 6.02
N TRP A 34 -2.04 -39.67 4.72
CA TRP A 34 -1.33 -38.70 3.88
C TRP A 34 -1.69 -37.26 4.21
N SER A 35 -2.94 -36.99 4.61
CA SER A 35 -3.29 -35.66 5.12
C SER A 35 -2.51 -35.36 6.40
N ALA A 36 -2.42 -36.32 7.33
CA ALA A 36 -1.63 -36.15 8.56
C ALA A 36 -0.12 -35.98 8.28
N ALA A 37 0.46 -36.75 7.35
CA ALA A 37 1.87 -36.60 6.98
C ALA A 37 2.16 -35.27 6.27
N ILE A 38 1.23 -34.77 5.46
CA ILE A 38 1.34 -33.46 4.82
C ILE A 38 1.12 -32.34 5.84
N GLU A 39 0.20 -32.50 6.79
CA GLU A 39 0.00 -31.60 7.92
C GLU A 39 1.23 -31.55 8.83
N ASP A 40 1.87 -32.68 9.14
CA ASP A 40 3.13 -32.73 9.88
C ASP A 40 4.27 -32.04 9.11
N GLN A 41 4.34 -32.25 7.79
CA GLN A 41 5.30 -31.54 6.94
C GLN A 41 4.99 -30.05 6.85
N LEU A 42 3.71 -29.65 6.85
CA LEU A 42 3.24 -28.26 6.91
C LEU A 42 3.62 -27.60 8.24
N ASP A 43 3.42 -28.30 9.35
CA ASP A 43 3.84 -27.87 10.68
C ASP A 43 5.36 -27.78 10.80
N ALA A 44 6.08 -28.62 10.06
CA ALA A 44 7.53 -28.55 9.93
C ALA A 44 8.01 -27.44 8.98
N ARG A 45 7.12 -26.84 8.16
CA ARG A 45 7.51 -25.70 7.32
C ARG A 45 7.73 -24.46 8.17
N CYS A 46 8.81 -23.81 7.81
CA CYS A 46 9.40 -22.75 8.59
C CYS A 46 9.39 -21.48 7.73
N ASP A 47 8.70 -20.45 8.21
CA ASP A 47 8.86 -19.10 7.69
C ASP A 47 10.26 -18.61 8.05
N VAL A 48 11.17 -18.57 7.08
CA VAL A 48 12.56 -18.17 7.30
C VAL A 48 12.75 -16.69 7.02
N ARG A 49 13.27 -16.00 8.03
CA ARG A 49 13.77 -14.63 7.95
C ARG A 49 15.29 -14.65 8.05
N LEU A 50 15.96 -14.09 7.06
CA LEU A 50 17.42 -13.96 7.03
C LEU A 50 17.81 -12.51 7.27
N ILE A 51 18.72 -12.28 8.21
CA ILE A 51 19.35 -10.98 8.43
C ILE A 51 20.85 -11.15 8.20
N LEU A 52 21.38 -10.44 7.20
CA LEU A 52 22.76 -10.49 6.75
C LEU A 52 23.51 -9.24 7.21
N GLY A 53 24.54 -9.42 8.03
CA GLY A 53 25.44 -8.38 8.52
C GLY A 53 26.71 -8.31 7.69
N VAL A 54 26.90 -7.23 6.94
CA VAL A 54 28.02 -7.11 5.99
C VAL A 54 29.19 -6.28 6.53
N GLY A 55 28.97 -5.38 7.49
CA GLY A 55 29.99 -4.42 7.96
C GLY A 55 30.96 -4.90 9.03
N GLN A 56 30.97 -6.20 9.36
CA GLN A 56 31.81 -6.78 10.42
C GLN A 56 32.67 -7.94 9.93
N LEU A 57 33.05 -7.92 8.64
CA LEU A 57 33.96 -8.90 8.05
C LEU A 57 35.36 -8.73 8.65
N THR A 58 35.66 -9.48 9.72
CA THR A 58 37.04 -9.69 10.16
C THR A 58 37.70 -10.66 9.19
N GLU A 59 38.86 -10.30 8.62
CA GLU A 59 39.77 -11.14 7.81
C GLU A 59 39.23 -12.54 7.47
N GLY A 60 38.49 -12.64 6.36
CA GLY A 60 37.85 -13.87 5.91
C GLY A 60 36.50 -13.57 5.24
N ASN A 61 36.17 -14.29 4.17
CA ASN A 61 34.94 -14.13 3.38
C ASN A 61 33.66 -14.60 4.15
N SER A 62 33.55 -14.28 5.44
CA SER A 62 32.48 -14.78 6.32
C SER A 62 31.46 -13.70 6.64
N ILE A 63 30.20 -13.89 6.26
CA ILE A 63 29.09 -12.96 6.57
C ILE A 63 28.49 -13.31 7.93
N LEU A 64 28.10 -12.31 8.71
CA LEU A 64 27.28 -12.55 9.90
C LEU A 64 25.85 -12.86 9.48
N LEU A 65 25.37 -14.05 9.82
CA LEU A 65 24.03 -14.51 9.53
C LEU A 65 23.24 -14.65 10.83
N ASP A 66 22.09 -13.99 10.91
CA ASP A 66 21.02 -14.31 11.85
C ASP A 66 19.85 -14.89 11.04
N ALA A 67 19.77 -16.22 11.05
CA ALA A 67 18.71 -16.97 10.41
C ALA A 67 17.69 -17.40 11.45
N ARG A 68 16.46 -16.90 11.31
CA ARG A 68 15.37 -17.23 12.23
C ARG A 68 14.22 -17.86 11.49
N HIS A 69 13.55 -18.78 12.15
CA HIS A 69 12.33 -19.38 11.65
C HIS A 69 11.16 -19.23 12.61
N SER A 70 9.95 -19.17 12.05
CA SER A 70 8.71 -19.34 12.80
C SER A 70 7.91 -20.48 12.19
N PRO A 71 7.46 -21.47 12.98
CA PRO A 71 6.52 -22.47 12.49
C PRO A 71 5.19 -21.80 12.13
N PHE A 72 4.61 -22.18 11.00
CA PHE A 72 3.37 -21.55 10.51
C PHE A 72 2.21 -21.69 11.51
N SER A 73 2.11 -22.81 12.23
CA SER A 73 1.05 -23.09 13.21
C SER A 73 1.33 -22.56 14.63
N GLY A 74 2.49 -21.95 14.89
CA GLY A 74 2.92 -21.55 16.24
C GLY A 74 2.73 -20.06 16.60
N PRO A 75 3.00 -19.66 17.86
CA PRO A 75 3.08 -18.24 18.23
C PRO A 75 4.17 -17.51 17.41
N GLU A 76 4.05 -16.18 17.26
CA GLU A 76 4.98 -15.31 16.51
C GLU A 76 6.38 -15.17 17.16
N THR A 77 6.88 -16.22 17.78
CA THR A 77 8.23 -16.29 18.30
C THR A 77 9.13 -16.86 17.23
N TYR A 78 9.97 -16.02 16.65
CA TYR A 78 11.07 -16.45 15.78
C TYR A 78 12.14 -17.13 16.62
N ARG A 79 12.48 -18.38 16.27
CA ARG A 79 13.55 -19.16 16.88
C ARG A 79 14.75 -19.21 15.93
N ARG A 80 15.95 -19.43 16.47
CA ARG A 80 17.15 -19.64 15.65
C ARG A 80 16.93 -20.87 14.77
N TRP A 81 17.23 -20.73 13.49
CA TRP A 81 17.05 -21.82 12.53
C TRP A 81 18.34 -22.63 12.39
N ASP A 82 18.22 -23.95 12.50
CA ASP A 82 19.32 -24.86 12.20
C ASP A 82 19.46 -25.02 10.68
N LEU A 83 20.54 -24.47 10.13
CA LEU A 83 20.90 -24.52 8.71
C LEU A 83 21.07 -25.94 8.17
N LYS A 84 21.03 -27.00 9.00
CA LYS A 84 21.02 -28.39 8.54
C LYS A 84 19.67 -28.81 7.95
N ASN A 85 18.58 -28.11 8.31
CA ASN A 85 17.21 -28.43 7.86
C ASN A 85 16.78 -27.59 6.63
N ARG A 86 17.65 -27.45 5.63
CA ARG A 86 17.46 -26.54 4.46
C ARG A 86 16.27 -26.88 3.57
N HIS A 87 15.92 -28.16 3.46
CA HIS A 87 14.88 -28.65 2.54
C HIS A 87 13.48 -28.09 2.86
N LEU A 88 13.23 -27.71 4.12
CA LEU A 88 11.95 -27.13 4.56
C LEU A 88 11.92 -25.60 4.56
N ALA A 89 13.03 -24.95 4.23
CA ALA A 89 13.12 -23.50 4.27
C ALA A 89 12.47 -22.87 3.06
N ARG A 90 11.74 -21.80 3.35
CA ARG A 90 11.20 -20.89 2.36
C ARG A 90 11.38 -19.47 2.88
N LEU A 91 11.89 -18.60 2.02
CA LEU A 91 12.23 -17.22 2.40
C LEU A 91 10.97 -16.38 2.34
N SER A 92 10.61 -15.74 3.45
CA SER A 92 9.62 -14.65 3.43
C SER A 92 10.27 -13.28 3.51
N SER A 93 11.43 -13.20 4.18
CA SER A 93 12.09 -11.93 4.42
C SER A 93 13.61 -12.08 4.40
N VAL A 94 14.27 -11.22 3.65
CA VAL A 94 15.73 -11.10 3.65
C VAL A 94 16.07 -9.65 3.90
N ALA A 95 16.87 -9.39 4.93
CA ALA A 95 17.38 -8.07 5.27
C ALA A 95 18.91 -8.06 5.18
N ILE A 96 19.48 -7.06 4.52
CA ILE A 96 20.92 -6.80 4.46
C ILE A 96 21.19 -5.50 5.20
N SER A 97 22.07 -5.51 6.19
CA SER A 97 22.46 -4.30 6.92
C SER A 97 23.93 -4.32 7.31
N GLY A 98 24.53 -3.14 7.32
CA GLY A 98 25.87 -2.86 7.83
C GLY A 98 25.93 -2.54 9.30
N ALA A 99 24.80 -2.14 9.90
CA ALA A 99 24.75 -1.76 11.30
C ALA A 99 25.17 -2.93 12.19
N SER A 100 25.68 -2.61 13.38
CA SER A 100 26.15 -3.60 14.35
C SER A 100 25.03 -4.56 14.74
N LEU A 101 24.90 -5.68 14.01
CA LEU A 101 24.19 -6.83 14.51
C LEU A 101 24.80 -7.20 15.87
N ASP A 102 23.94 -7.56 16.83
CA ASP A 102 24.42 -8.05 18.12
C ASP A 102 25.20 -9.34 17.86
N GLN A 103 26.53 -9.23 17.85
CA GLN A 103 27.45 -10.34 17.55
C GLN A 103 27.16 -11.59 18.38
N ARG A 104 26.52 -11.45 19.55
CA ARG A 104 26.15 -12.56 20.43
C ARG A 104 25.11 -13.49 19.80
N ASN A 105 24.32 -13.01 18.84
CA ASN A 105 23.22 -13.76 18.23
C ASN A 105 23.48 -14.17 16.77
N CYS A 106 24.61 -13.80 16.19
CA CYS A 106 24.94 -14.10 14.80
C CYS A 106 25.94 -15.26 14.71
N GLU A 107 25.78 -16.09 13.68
CA GLU A 107 26.78 -17.07 13.26
C GLU A 107 27.64 -16.47 12.15
N LYS A 108 28.94 -16.73 12.18
CA LYS A 108 29.80 -16.47 11.03
C LYS A 108 29.58 -17.59 10.03
N GLU A 109 29.08 -17.25 8.86
CA GLU A 109 28.82 -18.21 7.79
C GLU A 109 29.67 -17.91 6.57
N GLU A 110 30.07 -18.97 5.87
CA GLU A 110 30.75 -18.81 4.59
C GLU A 110 29.82 -18.17 3.56
N PHE A 111 30.38 -17.29 2.73
CA PHE A 111 29.64 -16.64 1.65
C PHE A 111 28.87 -17.65 0.76
N SER A 112 29.48 -18.79 0.44
CA SER A 112 28.87 -19.88 -0.32
C SER A 112 27.60 -20.43 0.33
N THR A 113 27.60 -20.58 1.67
CA THR A 113 26.42 -21.00 2.43
C THR A 113 25.31 -19.97 2.31
N VAL A 114 25.62 -18.67 2.48
CA VAL A 114 24.64 -17.60 2.34
C VAL A 114 24.02 -17.59 0.94
N ILE A 115 24.83 -17.73 -0.11
CA ILE A 115 24.33 -17.82 -1.49
C ILE A 115 23.38 -19.00 -1.67
N ASN A 116 23.72 -20.18 -1.14
CA ASN A 116 22.84 -21.35 -1.21
C ASN A 116 21.51 -21.12 -0.47
N LEU A 117 21.51 -20.35 0.62
CA LEU A 117 20.28 -20.00 1.34
C LEU A 117 19.43 -19.00 0.57
N LEU A 118 20.04 -18.03 -0.12
CA LEU A 118 19.32 -17.08 -0.97
C LEU A 118 18.64 -17.77 -2.15
N GLN A 119 19.11 -18.94 -2.59
CA GLN A 119 18.46 -19.73 -3.63
C GLN A 119 17.21 -20.51 -3.15
N CYS A 120 16.89 -20.48 -1.85
CA CYS A 120 15.66 -21.09 -1.36
C CYS A 120 14.41 -20.43 -1.98
N PRO A 121 13.34 -21.18 -2.25
CA PRO A 121 12.14 -20.60 -2.83
C PRO A 121 11.52 -19.55 -1.90
N VAL A 122 11.03 -18.46 -2.50
CA VAL A 122 10.38 -17.34 -1.80
C VAL A 122 8.88 -17.61 -1.72
N ILE A 123 8.32 -17.58 -0.51
CA ILE A 123 6.88 -17.74 -0.28
C ILE A 123 6.40 -16.65 0.66
N ARG A 124 5.13 -16.24 0.50
CA ARG A 124 4.48 -15.36 1.46
C ARG A 124 4.60 -15.91 2.87
N GLY A 125 4.88 -15.00 3.81
CA GLY A 125 5.01 -15.34 5.21
C GLY A 125 3.67 -15.78 5.81
N LYS A 126 3.69 -16.03 7.11
CA LYS A 126 2.48 -16.36 7.87
C LYS A 126 1.38 -15.30 7.65
N ASN A 127 0.13 -15.74 7.51
CA ASN A 127 -1.04 -14.89 7.21
C ASN A 127 -0.98 -14.19 5.85
N GLU A 128 -0.35 -14.82 4.85
CA GLU A 128 -0.19 -14.25 3.49
C GLU A 128 0.54 -12.90 3.48
N GLN A 129 1.42 -12.66 4.46
CA GLN A 129 2.24 -11.46 4.47
C GLN A 129 3.11 -11.42 3.21
N PRO A 130 3.18 -10.25 2.53
CA PRO A 130 3.96 -10.14 1.32
C PRO A 130 5.43 -10.38 1.64
N THR A 131 6.12 -11.00 0.69
CA THR A 131 7.54 -11.28 0.84
C THR A 131 8.36 -10.00 0.73
N MET A 132 9.35 -9.84 1.61
CA MET A 132 10.08 -8.58 1.76
C MET A 132 11.59 -8.76 1.61
N PHE A 133 12.19 -8.01 0.70
CA PHE A 133 13.63 -7.80 0.63
C PHE A 133 13.98 -6.41 1.13
N HIS A 134 14.90 -6.30 2.08
CA HIS A 134 15.30 -5.04 2.70
C HIS A 134 16.82 -4.84 2.62
N ILE A 135 17.27 -3.66 2.24
CA ILE A 135 18.66 -3.21 2.36
C ILE A 135 18.65 -1.93 3.18
N GLY A 136 19.28 -1.98 4.36
CA GLY A 136 19.49 -0.81 5.21
C GLY A 136 20.84 -0.14 4.94
N GLU A 137 21.27 0.70 5.88
CA GLU A 137 22.59 1.33 5.84
C GLU A 137 23.71 0.27 5.77
N THR A 138 24.62 0.41 4.81
CA THR A 138 25.73 -0.54 4.58
C THR A 138 27.06 0.19 4.32
N PRO A 139 28.21 -0.34 4.77
CA PRO A 139 29.49 0.33 4.55
C PRO A 139 29.89 0.30 3.08
N LYS A 140 30.52 1.39 2.62
CA LYS A 140 31.00 1.50 1.24
C LYS A 140 31.98 0.39 0.84
N SER A 141 32.77 -0.13 1.79
CA SER A 141 33.72 -1.21 1.55
C SER A 141 33.05 -2.49 1.05
N ASP A 142 31.78 -2.69 1.38
CA ASP A 142 31.08 -3.95 1.15
C ASP A 142 30.18 -3.90 -0.08
N LYS A 143 30.23 -2.80 -0.85
CA LYS A 143 29.44 -2.61 -2.07
C LYS A 143 29.54 -3.79 -3.03
N ALA A 144 30.74 -4.34 -3.24
CA ALA A 144 30.95 -5.49 -4.13
C ALA A 144 30.27 -6.77 -3.59
N THR A 145 30.38 -7.01 -2.28
CA THR A 145 29.75 -8.14 -1.60
C THR A 145 28.23 -8.05 -1.69
N ILE A 146 27.64 -6.88 -1.40
CA ILE A 146 26.19 -6.68 -1.45
C ILE A 146 25.69 -6.80 -2.89
N SER A 147 26.45 -6.24 -3.84
CA SER A 147 26.19 -6.38 -5.27
C SER A 147 26.13 -7.85 -5.70
N LEU A 148 26.98 -8.71 -5.16
CA LEU A 148 26.99 -10.14 -5.43
C LEU A 148 25.83 -10.87 -4.72
N LEU A 149 25.46 -10.45 -3.51
CA LEU A 149 24.28 -10.98 -2.81
C LEU A 149 23.01 -10.69 -3.62
N ILE A 150 22.82 -9.46 -4.10
CA ILE A 150 21.65 -9.04 -4.90
C ILE A 150 21.47 -9.94 -6.12
N GLU A 151 22.55 -10.30 -6.82
CA GLU A 151 22.49 -11.18 -8.00
C GLU A 151 21.89 -12.57 -7.71
N HIS A 152 22.01 -13.04 -6.47
CA HIS A 152 21.51 -14.33 -6.03
C HIS A 152 20.17 -14.25 -5.29
N ILE A 153 19.65 -13.03 -5.02
CA ILE A 153 18.33 -12.85 -4.44
C ILE A 153 17.26 -13.29 -5.47
N PRO A 154 16.26 -14.09 -5.09
CA PRO A 154 15.18 -14.45 -6.00
C PRO A 154 14.37 -13.21 -6.41
N ARG A 155 14.00 -13.11 -7.69
CA ARG A 155 13.25 -11.96 -8.23
C ARG A 155 11.74 -11.99 -7.88
N THR A 156 11.32 -12.94 -7.07
CA THR A 156 9.93 -13.20 -6.69
C THR A 156 9.51 -12.48 -5.41
N PHE A 157 10.39 -11.69 -4.79
CA PHE A 157 9.99 -10.80 -3.69
C PHE A 157 8.94 -9.79 -4.14
N GLU A 158 7.97 -9.55 -3.26
CA GLU A 158 6.83 -8.67 -3.53
C GLU A 158 7.07 -7.24 -3.07
N GLU A 159 7.81 -7.06 -1.97
CA GLU A 159 8.19 -5.75 -1.46
C GLU A 159 9.71 -5.63 -1.39
N VAL A 160 10.23 -4.50 -1.86
CA VAL A 160 11.64 -4.13 -1.73
C VAL A 160 11.73 -2.83 -0.94
N SER A 161 12.60 -2.78 0.05
CA SER A 161 12.82 -1.61 0.91
C SER A 161 14.30 -1.26 0.97
N LEU A 162 14.65 -0.06 0.53
CA LEU A 162 16.00 0.50 0.49
C LEU A 162 16.03 1.70 1.43
N VAL A 163 16.86 1.68 2.46
CA VAL A 163 16.81 2.67 3.54
C VAL A 163 18.22 3.10 3.94
N MET A 164 18.47 4.43 4.05
CA MET A 164 19.75 4.99 4.53
C MET A 164 20.98 4.54 3.70
N ILE A 165 20.80 4.43 2.38
CA ILE A 165 21.88 4.06 1.44
C ILE A 165 22.44 5.35 0.85
N HIS A 166 23.41 5.93 1.55
CA HIS A 166 24.12 7.12 1.11
C HIS A 166 25.38 6.76 0.30
N GLU A 167 25.72 7.63 -0.64
CA GLU A 167 26.96 7.59 -1.43
C GLU A 167 27.16 6.28 -2.23
N GLN A 168 26.08 5.53 -2.45
CA GLN A 168 26.05 4.25 -3.18
C GLN A 168 24.84 4.15 -4.14
N PRO A 169 24.57 5.14 -5.01
CA PRO A 169 23.41 5.13 -5.90
C PRO A 169 23.40 3.93 -6.86
N GLU A 170 24.58 3.47 -7.28
CA GLU A 170 24.74 2.26 -8.11
C GLU A 170 24.12 1.01 -7.47
N LEU A 171 24.15 0.91 -6.13
CA LEU A 171 23.55 -0.21 -5.40
C LEU A 171 22.01 -0.18 -5.50
N LEU A 172 21.45 1.03 -5.42
CA LEU A 172 20.01 1.23 -5.58
C LEU A 172 19.58 0.88 -7.00
N ASN A 173 20.31 1.37 -8.02
CA ASN A 173 20.00 1.09 -9.41
C ASN A 173 20.14 -0.41 -9.71
N LYS A 174 21.23 -1.06 -9.24
CA LYS A 174 21.40 -2.51 -9.38
C LYS A 174 20.25 -3.30 -8.75
N THR A 175 19.79 -2.88 -7.57
CA THR A 175 18.67 -3.53 -6.91
C THR A 175 17.38 -3.36 -7.70
N ALA A 176 17.08 -2.14 -8.15
CA ALA A 176 15.89 -1.87 -8.96
C ALA A 176 15.92 -2.65 -10.29
N GLU A 177 17.06 -2.70 -10.99
CA GLU A 177 17.25 -3.46 -12.23
C GLU A 177 17.08 -4.97 -12.02
N HIS A 178 17.57 -5.50 -10.90
CA HIS A 178 17.38 -6.91 -10.56
C HIS A 178 15.90 -7.29 -10.45
N PHE A 179 15.10 -6.46 -9.76
CA PHE A 179 13.67 -6.70 -9.58
C PHE A 179 12.79 -6.24 -10.74
N LYS A 180 13.30 -5.43 -11.66
CA LYS A 180 12.56 -4.93 -12.82
C LYS A 180 11.92 -6.02 -13.67
N THR A 181 12.60 -7.16 -13.77
CA THR A 181 12.12 -8.33 -14.53
C THR A 181 11.32 -9.32 -13.70
N GLY A 182 11.25 -9.12 -12.38
CA GLY A 182 10.56 -10.01 -11.43
C GLY A 182 9.04 -9.97 -11.62
N PRO A 183 8.33 -11.11 -11.62
CA PRO A 183 6.89 -11.13 -11.91
C PRO A 183 6.00 -10.69 -10.74
N CYS A 184 6.56 -10.60 -9.52
CA CYS A 184 5.77 -10.45 -8.29
C CYS A 184 5.91 -9.09 -7.61
N LEU A 185 6.70 -8.15 -8.15
CA LEU A 185 7.06 -6.92 -7.45
C LEU A 185 5.87 -5.97 -7.31
N LEU A 186 5.32 -5.89 -6.10
CA LEU A 186 4.17 -5.04 -5.77
C LEU A 186 4.59 -3.66 -5.26
N LYS A 187 5.72 -3.57 -4.55
CA LYS A 187 6.13 -2.34 -3.87
C LYS A 187 7.65 -2.15 -3.82
N ILE A 188 8.10 -0.92 -4.07
CA ILE A 188 9.47 -0.48 -3.78
C ILE A 188 9.41 0.75 -2.87
N SER A 189 10.13 0.74 -1.75
CA SER A 189 10.28 1.89 -0.85
C SER A 189 11.75 2.30 -0.81
N ILE A 190 12.06 3.56 -1.13
CA ILE A 190 13.40 4.14 -1.08
C ILE A 190 13.33 5.31 -0.10
N LEU A 191 13.98 5.19 1.05
CA LEU A 191 13.85 6.13 2.15
C LEU A 191 15.24 6.62 2.58
N ASP A 192 15.42 7.94 2.61
CA ASP A 192 16.69 8.55 3.06
C ASP A 192 17.90 8.01 2.28
N CYS A 193 17.81 7.99 0.95
CA CYS A 193 18.85 7.47 0.08
C CYS A 193 19.40 8.57 -0.83
N ASP A 194 20.65 8.40 -1.25
CA ASP A 194 21.22 9.22 -2.32
C ASP A 194 20.80 8.63 -3.68
N ILE A 195 19.85 9.28 -4.33
CA ILE A 195 19.25 8.81 -5.58
C ILE A 195 19.89 9.52 -6.77
N ASP A 196 20.12 8.80 -7.86
CA ASP A 196 20.54 9.38 -9.12
C ASP A 196 19.39 9.44 -10.14
N TYR A 197 19.70 9.86 -11.35
CA TYR A 197 18.72 9.87 -12.43
C TYR A 197 18.41 8.47 -12.95
N GLU A 198 19.38 7.55 -12.87
CA GLU A 198 19.27 6.20 -13.44
C GLU A 198 18.25 5.36 -12.69
N ILE A 199 18.23 5.43 -11.35
CA ILE A 199 17.24 4.71 -10.55
C ILE A 199 15.81 5.12 -10.93
N LEU A 200 15.57 6.40 -11.22
CA LEU A 200 14.26 6.86 -11.64
C LEU A 200 13.89 6.27 -13.00
N HIS A 201 14.82 6.27 -13.96
CA HIS A 201 14.61 5.65 -15.26
C HIS A 201 14.18 4.19 -15.11
N THR A 202 14.87 3.44 -14.24
CA THR A 202 14.53 2.05 -13.92
C THR A 202 13.14 1.94 -13.28
N LEU A 203 12.79 2.79 -12.32
CA LEU A 203 11.46 2.81 -11.68
C LEU A 203 10.34 3.17 -12.66
N ILE A 204 10.59 4.07 -13.62
CA ILE A 204 9.65 4.41 -14.69
C ILE A 204 9.36 3.17 -15.55
N GLU A 205 10.40 2.43 -15.91
CA GLU A 205 10.23 1.21 -16.71
C GLU A 205 9.46 0.13 -15.95
N ILE A 206 9.71 -0.03 -14.64
CA ILE A 206 8.92 -0.94 -13.79
C ILE A 206 7.46 -0.49 -13.74
N PHE A 207 7.23 0.81 -13.54
CA PHE A 207 5.89 1.39 -13.47
C PHE A 207 5.12 1.22 -14.78
N LEU A 208 5.75 1.44 -15.93
CA LEU A 208 5.12 1.31 -17.24
C LEU A 208 5.08 -0.14 -17.75
N SER A 209 5.81 -1.06 -17.12
CA SER A 209 5.84 -2.48 -17.51
C SER A 209 4.47 -3.14 -17.40
N LYS A 210 4.09 -3.88 -18.45
CA LYS A 210 2.87 -4.70 -18.48
C LYS A 210 2.87 -5.84 -17.47
N ARG A 211 4.06 -6.30 -17.06
CA ARG A 211 4.22 -7.47 -16.18
C ARG A 211 3.71 -7.19 -14.78
N GLN A 212 3.83 -5.95 -14.31
CA GLN A 212 3.32 -5.55 -13.00
C GLN A 212 1.87 -5.13 -13.13
N HIS A 213 0.96 -5.89 -12.54
CA HIS A 213 -0.46 -5.51 -12.48
C HIS A 213 -0.65 -4.38 -11.46
N SER A 214 -0.16 -4.55 -10.24
CA SER A 214 -0.06 -3.51 -9.20
C SER A 214 1.39 -3.13 -8.97
N PHE A 215 1.65 -1.84 -8.79
CA PHE A 215 2.97 -1.37 -8.40
C PHE A 215 2.86 -0.06 -7.61
N GLU A 216 3.49 -0.01 -6.44
CA GLU A 216 3.66 1.19 -5.64
C GLU A 216 5.15 1.49 -5.40
N ALA A 217 5.62 2.65 -5.84
CA ALA A 217 6.91 3.19 -5.46
C ALA A 217 6.73 4.35 -4.46
N VAL A 218 7.47 4.30 -3.35
CA VAL A 218 7.52 5.38 -2.35
C VAL A 218 8.95 5.84 -2.20
N ILE A 219 9.22 7.09 -2.54
CA ILE A 219 10.54 7.71 -2.47
C ILE A 219 10.43 8.94 -1.55
N SER A 220 11.13 8.94 -0.43
CA SER A 220 11.01 10.01 0.58
C SER A 220 12.35 10.27 1.26
N TYR A 221 12.57 11.52 1.67
CA TYR A 221 13.78 12.01 2.31
C TYR A 221 15.06 11.79 1.49
N CYS A 222 14.94 11.62 0.17
CA CYS A 222 16.09 11.32 -0.69
C CYS A 222 16.74 12.59 -1.24
N LEU A 223 18.06 12.54 -1.45
CA LEU A 223 18.84 13.64 -2.02
C LEU A 223 19.59 13.20 -3.29
N PRO A 224 19.75 14.09 -4.27
CA PRO A 224 19.02 15.35 -4.44
C PRO A 224 17.51 15.10 -4.62
N ARG A 225 16.70 16.12 -4.33
CA ARG A 225 15.26 16.10 -4.66
C ARG A 225 15.06 15.97 -6.17
N PHE A 226 13.91 15.43 -6.57
CA PHE A 226 13.67 15.11 -7.98
C PHE A 226 13.59 16.37 -8.86
N PRO A 227 14.41 16.44 -9.94
CA PRO A 227 14.35 17.57 -10.86
C PRO A 227 13.11 17.48 -11.77
N SER A 228 12.60 18.63 -12.23
CA SER A 228 11.44 18.68 -13.12
C SER A 228 11.63 17.86 -14.40
N LYS A 229 12.86 17.88 -14.95
CA LYS A 229 13.27 17.12 -16.14
C LYS A 229 12.94 15.63 -16.04
N ALA A 230 13.09 15.05 -14.86
CA ALA A 230 12.83 13.63 -14.60
C ALA A 230 11.35 13.29 -14.75
N VAL A 231 10.46 14.17 -14.30
CA VAL A 231 9.00 13.99 -14.46
C VAL A 231 8.58 14.28 -15.90
N VAL A 232 9.22 15.22 -16.58
CA VAL A 232 8.98 15.45 -18.02
C VAL A 232 9.37 14.20 -18.82
N GLU A 233 10.53 13.59 -18.56
CA GLU A 233 10.91 12.32 -19.21
C GLU A 233 9.90 11.21 -18.89
N PHE A 234 9.44 11.11 -17.64
CA PHE A 234 8.37 10.19 -17.26
C PHE A 234 7.14 10.36 -18.17
N ILE A 235 6.69 11.60 -18.33
CA ILE A 235 5.50 11.94 -19.13
C ILE A 235 5.69 11.53 -20.58
N GLU A 236 6.86 11.80 -21.18
CA GLU A 236 7.15 11.41 -22.56
C GLU A 236 7.19 9.89 -22.72
N LYS A 237 7.87 9.17 -21.81
CA LYS A 237 7.85 7.70 -21.81
C LYS A 237 6.45 7.11 -21.63
N PHE A 238 5.60 7.75 -20.83
CA PHE A 238 4.21 7.35 -20.71
C PHE A 238 3.47 7.53 -22.04
N LYS A 239 3.67 8.63 -22.76
CA LYS A 239 3.05 8.85 -24.09
C LYS A 239 3.55 7.85 -25.14
N GLU A 240 4.82 7.45 -25.06
CA GLU A 240 5.43 6.45 -25.96
C GLU A 240 5.07 5.00 -25.60
N SER A 241 4.56 4.78 -24.38
CA SER A 241 4.08 3.47 -23.97
C SER A 241 2.86 3.03 -24.78
N ASP A 242 2.40 1.82 -24.57
CA ASP A 242 1.15 1.36 -25.18
C ASP A 242 -0.10 1.86 -24.43
N GLY A 243 0.11 2.50 -23.27
CA GLY A 243 -0.93 3.02 -22.39
C GLY A 243 -1.86 1.95 -21.85
N GLU A 244 -1.42 0.70 -21.77
CA GLU A 244 -2.22 -0.41 -21.27
C GLU A 244 -2.44 -0.25 -19.76
N TYR A 245 -3.71 -0.17 -19.36
CA TYR A 245 -4.13 -0.14 -17.97
C TYR A 245 -4.84 -1.45 -17.65
N ASN A 246 -4.17 -2.30 -16.87
CA ASN A 246 -4.65 -3.64 -16.51
C ASN A 246 -5.75 -3.63 -15.43
N GLY A 247 -6.45 -2.51 -15.23
CA GLY A 247 -7.52 -2.40 -14.22
C GLY A 247 -7.03 -2.11 -12.80
N VAL A 248 -5.72 -2.08 -12.57
CA VAL A 248 -5.11 -1.92 -11.25
C VAL A 248 -4.28 -0.64 -11.21
N ARG A 249 -4.40 0.10 -10.11
CA ARG A 249 -3.76 1.40 -9.93
C ARG A 249 -2.27 1.22 -9.65
N LYS A 250 -1.42 1.95 -10.39
CA LYS A 250 0.00 2.10 -10.08
C LYS A 250 0.26 3.48 -9.54
N LYS A 251 1.20 3.60 -8.60
CA LYS A 251 1.51 4.86 -7.92
C LYS A 251 3.01 5.02 -7.69
N ILE A 252 3.54 6.20 -8.00
CA ILE A 252 4.84 6.66 -7.50
C ILE A 252 4.60 7.88 -6.61
N SER A 253 5.24 7.91 -5.45
CA SER A 253 5.27 9.07 -4.56
C SER A 253 6.72 9.52 -4.43
N LEU A 254 6.99 10.79 -4.66
CA LEU A 254 8.34 11.36 -4.59
C LEU A 254 8.33 12.78 -4.01
N GLU A 255 9.47 13.25 -3.55
CA GLU A 255 9.64 14.62 -3.06
C GLU A 255 10.20 15.54 -4.15
N MET A 256 9.63 16.73 -4.27
CA MET A 256 10.00 17.72 -5.28
C MET A 256 9.95 19.13 -4.68
N GLU A 257 10.88 19.98 -5.11
CA GLU A 257 10.86 21.39 -4.76
C GLU A 257 9.75 22.14 -5.51
N GLU A 258 9.17 23.16 -4.87
CA GLU A 258 8.07 23.94 -5.43
C GLU A 258 8.44 24.60 -6.77
N GLU A 259 9.67 25.09 -6.92
CA GLU A 259 10.16 25.67 -8.18
C GLU A 259 10.23 24.64 -9.32
N GLN A 260 10.56 23.39 -9.01
CA GLN A 260 10.61 22.31 -10.00
C GLN A 260 9.20 21.93 -10.44
N TRP A 261 8.25 21.88 -9.49
CA TRP A 261 6.85 21.68 -9.80
C TRP A 261 6.29 22.80 -10.69
N ALA A 262 6.59 24.06 -10.38
CA ALA A 262 6.11 25.21 -11.15
C ALA A 262 6.51 25.12 -12.63
N LYS A 263 7.70 24.57 -12.95
CA LYS A 263 8.12 24.30 -14.33
C LYS A 263 7.23 23.28 -15.02
N ILE A 264 6.91 22.16 -14.35
CA ILE A 264 6.02 21.12 -14.89
C ILE A 264 4.61 21.68 -15.10
N ALA A 265 4.11 22.47 -14.13
CA ALA A 265 2.80 23.11 -14.19
C ALA A 265 2.70 24.18 -15.28
N ALA A 266 3.81 24.85 -15.64
CA ALA A 266 3.83 25.79 -16.76
C ALA A 266 3.79 25.09 -18.13
N GLU A 267 4.33 23.88 -18.23
CA GLU A 267 4.39 23.09 -19.48
C GLU A 267 3.10 22.29 -19.74
N HIS A 268 2.26 22.08 -18.73
CA HIS A 268 1.07 21.25 -18.82
C HIS A 268 -0.16 21.91 -18.19
N GLU A 269 -1.34 21.71 -18.80
CA GLU A 269 -2.59 22.27 -18.30
C GLU A 269 -2.96 21.71 -16.91
N VAL A 270 -2.98 22.58 -15.91
CA VAL A 270 -3.40 22.27 -14.53
C VAL A 270 -4.93 22.25 -14.50
N ILE A 271 -5.50 21.09 -14.14
CA ILE A 271 -6.96 20.89 -14.14
C ILE A 271 -7.60 21.33 -12.83
N ASN A 272 -6.84 21.31 -11.75
CA ASN A 272 -7.30 21.74 -10.44
C ASN A 272 -6.16 22.44 -9.70
N GLU A 273 -6.40 23.69 -9.32
CA GLU A 273 -5.51 24.51 -8.54
C GLU A 273 -6.24 24.88 -7.25
N GLY A 274 -5.97 24.11 -6.19
CA GLY A 274 -6.37 24.44 -4.83
C GLY A 274 -5.20 25.02 -4.06
N GLU A 275 -5.48 25.70 -2.95
CA GLU A 275 -4.49 26.39 -2.10
C GLU A 275 -3.29 25.51 -1.68
N HIS A 276 -3.46 24.18 -1.67
CA HIS A 276 -2.42 23.22 -1.27
C HIS A 276 -2.27 22.04 -2.24
N CYS A 277 -2.93 22.08 -3.39
CA CYS A 277 -2.98 20.93 -4.29
C CYS A 277 -3.12 21.38 -5.75
N ALA A 278 -2.12 21.06 -6.56
CA ALA A 278 -2.16 21.22 -8.00
C ALA A 278 -2.24 19.85 -8.68
N THR A 279 -3.12 19.69 -9.66
CA THR A 279 -3.28 18.42 -10.40
C THR A 279 -3.15 18.61 -11.90
N ILE A 280 -2.24 17.85 -12.50
CA ILE A 280 -2.06 17.73 -13.94
C ILE A 280 -2.60 16.36 -14.37
N ARG A 281 -3.30 16.30 -15.50
CA ARG A 281 -3.76 15.03 -16.08
C ARG A 281 -3.33 14.94 -17.52
N ILE A 282 -2.62 13.87 -17.84
CA ILE A 282 -2.10 13.62 -19.17
C ILE A 282 -2.79 12.37 -19.71
N GLY A 283 -3.54 12.54 -20.79
CA GLY A 283 -4.20 11.43 -21.47
C GLY A 283 -3.26 10.67 -22.38
N HIS A 284 -3.39 9.35 -22.39
CA HIS A 284 -2.73 8.52 -23.39
C HIS A 284 -3.49 8.56 -24.73
N GLU A 285 -2.80 8.43 -25.86
CA GLU A 285 -3.41 8.42 -27.19
C GLU A 285 -4.44 7.28 -27.36
N SER A 286 -4.17 6.14 -26.71
CA SER A 286 -5.08 4.98 -26.68
C SER A 286 -6.43 5.27 -26.01
N ARG A 287 -6.55 6.37 -25.25
CA ARG A 287 -7.72 6.75 -24.44
C ARG A 287 -8.17 5.67 -23.45
N ARG A 288 -7.27 4.76 -23.07
CA ARG A 288 -7.51 3.71 -22.06
C ARG A 288 -6.99 4.10 -20.69
N SER A 289 -5.95 4.92 -20.65
CA SER A 289 -5.26 5.35 -19.43
C SER A 289 -5.00 6.86 -19.42
N CYS A 290 -4.79 7.39 -18.23
CA CYS A 290 -4.17 8.70 -17.99
C CYS A 290 -3.12 8.57 -16.90
N LEU A 291 -2.12 9.43 -17.01
CA LEU A 291 -1.28 9.81 -15.90
C LEU A 291 -1.92 10.97 -15.14
N VAL A 292 -2.08 10.81 -13.84
CA VAL A 292 -2.55 11.86 -12.93
C VAL A 292 -1.38 12.22 -12.02
N ILE A 293 -0.91 13.45 -12.11
CA ILE A 293 0.21 13.96 -11.32
C ILE A 293 -0.36 15.00 -10.35
N THR A 294 -0.24 14.75 -9.05
CA THR A 294 -0.81 15.61 -8.01
C THR A 294 0.27 16.04 -7.04
N GLN A 295 0.45 17.35 -6.86
CA GLN A 295 1.32 17.90 -5.84
C GLN A 295 0.54 18.15 -4.54
N PHE A 296 1.12 17.74 -3.41
CA PHE A 296 0.65 18.04 -2.06
C PHE A 296 1.84 18.56 -1.24
N GLY A 297 2.01 19.89 -1.20
CA GLY A 297 3.20 20.51 -0.61
C GLY A 297 4.48 20.07 -1.33
N VAL A 298 5.40 19.44 -0.60
CA VAL A 298 6.67 18.93 -1.15
C VAL A 298 6.56 17.55 -1.81
N PHE A 299 5.40 16.88 -1.70
CA PHE A 299 5.21 15.56 -2.29
C PHE A 299 4.50 15.66 -3.63
N VAL A 300 4.97 14.86 -4.61
CA VAL A 300 4.31 14.65 -5.89
C VAL A 300 3.90 13.19 -5.99
N HIS A 301 2.63 12.95 -6.26
CA HIS A 301 2.07 11.64 -6.53
C HIS A 301 1.80 11.50 -8.02
N ILE A 302 2.45 10.53 -8.66
CA ILE A 302 2.22 10.13 -10.05
C ILE A 302 1.40 8.85 -10.02
N VAL A 303 0.22 8.88 -10.64
CA VAL A 303 -0.74 7.77 -10.61
C VAL A 303 -1.15 7.41 -12.02
N LEU A 304 -1.06 6.13 -12.36
CA LEU A 304 -1.65 5.59 -13.58
C LEU A 304 -3.09 5.17 -13.28
N ASP A 305 -4.04 5.81 -13.96
CA ASP A 305 -5.47 5.58 -13.77
C ASP A 305 -6.17 5.28 -15.09
N ARG A 306 -7.35 4.66 -15.02
CA ARG A 306 -8.20 4.42 -16.18
C ARG A 306 -8.71 5.75 -16.73
N TRP A 307 -8.62 5.90 -18.05
CA TRP A 307 -9.28 7.01 -18.72
C TRP A 307 -10.80 6.83 -18.64
N ARG A 308 -11.44 7.47 -17.67
CA ARG A 308 -12.88 7.63 -17.64
C ARG A 308 -13.21 8.87 -18.48
N LEU A 309 -13.68 8.67 -19.71
CA LEU A 309 -14.48 9.69 -20.37
C LEU A 309 -15.61 10.03 -19.39
N LYS A 310 -15.57 11.20 -18.77
CA LYS A 310 -16.80 11.81 -18.25
C LYS A 310 -17.71 11.83 -19.48
N ARG A 311 -18.71 10.94 -19.54
CA ARG A 311 -19.80 11.09 -20.50
C ARG A 311 -20.25 12.53 -20.30
N ARG A 312 -20.04 13.38 -21.31
CA ARG A 312 -20.58 14.74 -21.28
C ARG A 312 -22.04 14.57 -20.89
N ALA A 313 -22.44 15.14 -19.76
CA ALA A 313 -23.84 15.49 -19.62
C ALA A 313 -24.19 16.31 -20.87
N PRO A 314 -25.34 16.06 -21.52
CA PRO A 314 -25.68 16.72 -22.78
C PRO A 314 -25.47 18.23 -22.65
N ALA A 315 -24.80 18.79 -23.64
CA ALA A 315 -24.38 20.18 -23.70
C ALA A 315 -25.59 21.09 -23.92
N GLU A 316 -26.39 21.30 -22.87
CA GLU A 316 -27.50 22.27 -22.83
C GLU A 316 -27.80 22.61 -21.37
N ALA A 317 -26.91 23.38 -20.76
CA ALA A 317 -27.20 24.20 -19.59
C ALA A 317 -26.26 25.40 -19.67
N GLU A 318 -26.72 26.45 -20.35
CA GLU A 318 -26.09 27.75 -20.38
C GLU A 318 -25.89 28.24 -18.94
N CYS A 319 -24.64 28.45 -18.54
CA CYS A 319 -24.33 29.23 -17.34
C CYS A 319 -24.65 30.70 -17.64
N GLY A 320 -25.85 31.14 -17.26
CA GLY A 320 -26.16 32.56 -17.13
C GLY A 320 -25.33 33.20 -16.00
N PRO A 321 -24.98 34.50 -16.11
CA PRO A 321 -24.16 35.18 -15.11
C PRO A 321 -24.95 35.39 -13.81
N PHE A 322 -24.47 34.84 -12.69
CA PHE A 322 -24.94 35.22 -11.36
C PHE A 322 -24.28 36.54 -10.90
N PRO A 323 -24.97 37.37 -10.10
CA PRO A 323 -24.63 38.77 -9.88
C PRO A 323 -23.54 38.94 -8.84
N ILE A 324 -22.72 39.97 -9.07
CA ILE A 324 -21.69 40.49 -8.15
C ILE A 324 -22.40 41.16 -6.95
N PRO A 325 -22.11 40.79 -5.69
CA PRO A 325 -22.47 41.60 -4.53
C PRO A 325 -21.41 42.69 -4.28
N PRO A 326 -21.80 43.83 -3.68
CA PRO A 326 -21.01 45.05 -3.69
C PRO A 326 -19.82 45.00 -2.75
N SER A 327 -18.81 45.77 -3.14
CA SER A 327 -17.58 46.08 -2.43
C SER A 327 -17.80 46.90 -1.15
N SER A 328 -17.19 46.44 -0.07
CA SER A 328 -16.82 47.21 1.14
C SER A 328 -15.99 46.29 2.02
N GLY A 329 -14.84 46.60 2.62
CA GLY A 329 -14.02 47.80 2.73
C GLY A 329 -12.75 47.40 3.52
N LEU A 330 -11.80 48.33 3.55
CA LEU A 330 -10.44 48.29 4.09
C LEU A 330 -10.23 47.93 5.60
N LEU A 331 -9.02 47.38 5.90
CA LEU A 331 -8.20 47.35 7.16
C LEU A 331 -8.24 46.05 8.05
N PRO A 332 -7.20 45.78 8.89
CA PRO A 332 -5.91 45.20 8.51
C PRO A 332 -5.53 43.94 9.35
N ALA A 333 -4.40 43.33 8.98
CA ALA A 333 -3.83 42.13 9.58
C ALA A 333 -3.49 42.23 11.08
N SER A 334 -3.83 41.19 11.85
CA SER A 334 -2.96 40.43 12.79
C SER A 334 -3.79 39.74 13.88
N GLN A 335 -4.06 38.44 13.72
CA GLN A 335 -4.22 37.44 14.79
C GLN A 335 -4.68 36.10 14.17
N PHE A 336 -3.73 35.21 13.89
CA PHE A 336 -4.05 33.81 13.59
C PHE A 336 -4.17 33.03 14.90
N CYS A 337 -5.42 32.76 15.31
CA CYS A 337 -5.72 31.68 16.24
C CYS A 337 -5.79 30.37 15.45
N ILE A 338 -4.98 29.39 15.83
CA ILE A 338 -5.09 28.01 15.36
C ILE A 338 -6.37 27.41 16.00
N GLN A 339 -7.49 27.47 15.28
CA GLN A 339 -8.61 26.55 15.52
C GLN A 339 -8.42 25.32 14.63
N LEU A 340 -7.86 24.25 15.21
CA LEU A 340 -8.01 22.92 14.65
C LEU A 340 -9.50 22.54 14.73
N ASN A 341 -10.13 22.39 13.58
CA ASN A 341 -11.50 21.89 13.45
C ASN A 341 -11.46 20.38 13.15
N PRO A 342 -11.67 19.48 14.13
CA PRO A 342 -11.61 18.05 13.91
C PRO A 342 -13.00 17.53 13.54
N ARG A 343 -13.57 17.99 12.42
CA ARG A 343 -14.86 17.49 11.93
C ARG A 343 -14.92 17.48 10.40
N SER A 344 -14.32 16.47 9.77
CA SER A 344 -14.72 16.09 8.40
C SER A 344 -14.35 14.67 7.94
N VAL A 345 -13.72 13.80 8.75
CA VAL A 345 -13.26 12.47 8.25
C VAL A 345 -13.92 11.26 8.95
N VAL A 346 -14.89 11.46 9.84
CA VAL A 346 -15.58 10.32 10.54
C VAL A 346 -16.94 9.96 9.92
N SER A 347 -17.31 10.55 8.77
CA SER A 347 -18.69 10.42 8.24
C SER A 347 -18.92 9.25 7.27
N MET A 348 -17.89 8.66 6.66
CA MET A 348 -18.08 7.67 5.58
C MET A 348 -18.28 6.23 6.08
N SER A 349 -17.71 5.87 7.23
CA SER A 349 -17.83 4.49 7.77
C SER A 349 -19.24 4.14 8.26
N ARG A 350 -19.99 5.14 8.78
CA ARG A 350 -21.37 4.93 9.27
C ARG A 350 -22.38 4.75 8.14
N ILE A 351 -22.14 5.39 7.00
CA ILE A 351 -23.00 5.30 5.82
C ILE A 351 -22.80 3.94 5.14
N SER A 352 -21.57 3.42 5.07
CA SER A 352 -21.28 2.10 4.49
C SER A 352 -21.98 0.97 5.24
N LEU A 353 -22.00 1.03 6.58
CA LEU A 353 -22.68 0.02 7.42
C LEU A 353 -24.21 0.07 7.28
N LEU A 354 -24.78 1.27 7.14
CA LEU A 354 -26.22 1.47 6.86
C LEU A 354 -26.59 0.96 5.46
N ILE A 355 -25.76 1.20 4.45
CA ILE A 355 -25.97 0.72 3.08
C ILE A 355 -25.90 -0.81 3.05
N SER A 356 -24.96 -1.44 3.75
CA SER A 356 -24.89 -2.91 3.84
C SER A 356 -26.11 -3.51 4.53
N PHE A 357 -26.64 -2.85 5.57
CA PHE A 357 -27.84 -3.31 6.26
C PHE A 357 -29.10 -3.21 5.38
N VAL A 358 -29.24 -2.12 4.62
CA VAL A 358 -30.34 -1.95 3.65
C VAL A 358 -30.19 -2.91 2.47
N ALA A 359 -28.95 -3.18 2.02
CA ALA A 359 -28.69 -4.14 0.96
C ALA A 359 -29.03 -5.59 1.37
N VAL A 360 -28.76 -5.98 2.61
CA VAL A 360 -29.14 -7.30 3.14
C VAL A 360 -30.66 -7.43 3.25
N LEU A 361 -31.37 -6.36 3.66
CA LEU A 361 -32.85 -6.33 3.66
C LEU A 361 -33.45 -6.34 2.25
N GLY A 362 -32.79 -5.68 1.29
CA GLY A 362 -33.18 -5.66 -0.12
C GLY A 362 -32.99 -7.03 -0.79
N LEU A 363 -31.87 -7.71 -0.52
CA LEU A 363 -31.59 -9.03 -1.08
C LEU A 363 -32.53 -10.12 -0.51
N LEU A 364 -33.00 -9.97 0.73
CA LEU A 364 -34.05 -10.83 1.30
C LEU A 364 -35.40 -10.69 0.57
N SER A 365 -35.61 -9.59 -0.15
CA SER A 365 -36.84 -9.33 -0.91
C SER A 365 -36.79 -9.82 -2.36
N ILE A 366 -35.61 -10.16 -2.88
CA ILE A 366 -35.40 -10.49 -4.31
C ILE A 366 -35.38 -12.00 -4.56
N ALA A 367 -35.47 -12.85 -3.53
CA ALA A 367 -35.50 -14.31 -3.66
C ALA A 367 -36.80 -14.91 -4.26
N LEU A 368 -37.67 -14.10 -4.87
CA LEU A 368 -38.94 -14.55 -5.47
C LEU A 368 -39.25 -13.81 -6.78
N ALA A 369 -38.56 -14.11 -7.87
CA ALA A 369 -39.13 -14.05 -9.22
C ALA A 369 -38.13 -14.59 -10.24
N ASP A 370 -38.51 -15.70 -10.87
CA ASP A 370 -37.82 -16.30 -12.01
C ASP A 370 -38.66 -16.15 -13.28
N ASP A 371 -37.90 -16.04 -14.36
CA ASP A 371 -38.13 -16.32 -15.77
C ASP A 371 -39.13 -15.54 -16.67
N THR A 372 -38.69 -15.55 -17.92
CA THR A 372 -38.85 -14.66 -19.07
C THR A 372 -39.99 -15.05 -20.01
N GLY A 373 -40.43 -14.13 -20.87
CA GLY A 373 -41.17 -14.51 -22.08
C GLY A 373 -42.16 -13.49 -22.65
N GLN A 374 -41.67 -12.69 -23.59
CA GLN A 374 -42.27 -12.15 -24.83
C GLN A 374 -43.74 -11.65 -24.85
N VAL A 375 -43.87 -10.39 -25.29
CA VAL A 375 -44.95 -9.41 -25.07
C VAL A 375 -46.16 -9.58 -25.99
N GLU A 376 -47.27 -10.06 -25.45
CA GLU A 376 -48.62 -9.61 -25.81
C GLU A 376 -49.17 -8.83 -24.61
N THR A 377 -49.64 -7.59 -24.80
CA THR A 377 -50.04 -6.75 -23.67
C THR A 377 -51.24 -7.39 -22.93
N PRO A 378 -51.08 -7.80 -21.66
CA PRO A 378 -51.96 -8.76 -21.00
C PRO A 378 -53.33 -8.20 -20.56
N CYS A 379 -53.57 -6.89 -20.68
CA CYS A 379 -54.83 -6.27 -20.27
C CYS A 379 -55.93 -6.24 -21.35
N VAL A 380 -55.68 -6.69 -22.58
CA VAL A 380 -56.66 -6.62 -23.69
C VAL A 380 -57.92 -7.45 -23.39
N SER A 381 -57.76 -8.63 -22.78
CA SER A 381 -58.86 -9.53 -22.46
C SER A 381 -59.49 -9.29 -21.07
N ASN A 382 -59.02 -8.28 -20.33
CA ASN A 382 -59.25 -8.06 -18.89
C ASN A 382 -59.26 -9.38 -18.07
N PRO A 383 -58.10 -9.90 -17.67
CA PRO A 383 -58.02 -11.14 -16.90
C PRO A 383 -58.57 -11.04 -15.47
N CYS A 384 -58.94 -9.84 -15.00
CA CYS A 384 -59.43 -9.63 -13.64
C CYS A 384 -60.91 -10.05 -13.51
N ARG A 385 -61.21 -10.92 -12.54
CA ARG A 385 -62.58 -11.34 -12.23
C ARG A 385 -63.33 -10.30 -11.38
N HIS A 386 -64.64 -10.50 -11.22
CA HIS A 386 -65.53 -9.67 -10.38
C HIS A 386 -65.42 -8.15 -10.62
N HIS A 387 -65.20 -7.76 -11.88
CA HIS A 387 -65.07 -6.38 -12.32
C HIS A 387 -63.85 -5.64 -11.73
N GLY A 388 -62.76 -6.36 -11.45
CA GLY A 388 -61.45 -5.76 -11.18
C GLY A 388 -60.92 -4.97 -12.39
N LYS A 389 -60.13 -3.93 -12.12
CA LYS A 389 -59.51 -3.08 -13.15
C LYS A 389 -58.07 -3.54 -13.41
N CYS A 390 -57.77 -3.93 -14.65
CA CYS A 390 -56.40 -4.27 -15.06
C CYS A 390 -55.57 -3.00 -15.20
N VAL A 391 -54.45 -2.91 -14.49
CA VAL A 391 -53.52 -1.78 -14.53
C VAL A 391 -52.13 -2.30 -14.93
N LEU A 392 -51.55 -1.74 -15.99
CA LEU A 392 -50.18 -2.06 -16.40
C LEU A 392 -49.18 -1.44 -15.42
N THR A 393 -48.13 -2.18 -15.09
CA THR A 393 -47.10 -1.71 -14.14
C THR A 393 -46.13 -0.77 -14.86
N PRO A 394 -45.95 0.50 -14.44
CA PRO A 394 -45.21 1.50 -15.22
C PRO A 394 -43.74 1.17 -15.53
N LEU A 395 -43.15 0.21 -14.81
CA LEU A 395 -41.73 -0.17 -14.95
C LEU A 395 -41.52 -1.53 -15.63
N GLU A 396 -42.58 -2.30 -15.86
CA GLU A 396 -42.48 -3.65 -16.44
C GLU A 396 -43.61 -3.79 -17.46
N SER A 397 -43.27 -3.65 -18.76
CA SER A 397 -44.21 -3.60 -19.89
C SER A 397 -45.14 -4.83 -19.99
N ASP A 398 -44.76 -5.93 -19.36
CA ASP A 398 -45.38 -7.24 -19.55
C ASP A 398 -46.14 -7.71 -18.29
N LYS A 399 -46.06 -6.94 -17.19
CA LYS A 399 -46.75 -7.27 -15.94
C LYS A 399 -47.94 -6.35 -15.74
N PHE A 400 -49.06 -6.95 -15.34
CA PHE A 400 -50.26 -6.25 -14.93
C PHE A 400 -50.59 -6.59 -13.48
N VAL A 401 -51.30 -5.67 -12.83
CA VAL A 401 -51.87 -5.87 -11.50
C VAL A 401 -53.37 -5.63 -11.60
N CYS A 402 -54.17 -6.54 -11.03
CA CYS A 402 -55.61 -6.35 -10.89
C CYS A 402 -55.90 -5.49 -9.67
N SER A 403 -56.47 -4.31 -9.89
CA SER A 403 -57.07 -3.50 -8.83
C SER A 403 -58.47 -4.04 -8.54
N CYS A 404 -58.60 -4.80 -7.45
CA CYS A 404 -59.85 -5.42 -7.04
C CYS A 404 -60.79 -4.41 -6.37
N ARG A 405 -62.11 -4.64 -6.52
CA ARG A 405 -63.12 -3.94 -5.72
C ARG A 405 -63.05 -4.39 -4.25
N ASP A 406 -63.58 -3.54 -3.38
CA ASP A 406 -63.78 -3.87 -1.97
C ASP A 406 -64.40 -5.27 -1.81
N CYS A 407 -63.92 -6.03 -0.84
CA CYS A 407 -64.27 -7.43 -0.57
C CYS A 407 -63.66 -8.50 -1.48
N TYR A 408 -62.84 -8.17 -2.49
CA TYR A 408 -62.17 -9.18 -3.32
C TYR A 408 -60.64 -9.04 -3.27
N GLY A 409 -59.94 -10.17 -3.31
CA GLY A 409 -58.50 -10.22 -3.40
C GLY A 409 -58.02 -11.48 -4.12
N GLY A 410 -56.70 -11.71 -4.13
CA GLY A 410 -56.07 -12.69 -5.02
C GLY A 410 -55.50 -12.03 -6.28
N LYS A 411 -54.72 -12.80 -7.05
CA LYS A 411 -53.96 -12.27 -8.20
C LYS A 411 -54.88 -11.73 -9.30
N PHE A 412 -56.10 -12.26 -9.40
CA PHE A 412 -57.11 -11.94 -10.38
C PHE A 412 -58.46 -11.56 -9.74
N CYS A 413 -58.48 -11.14 -8.47
CA CYS A 413 -59.69 -10.80 -7.71
C CYS A 413 -60.69 -11.98 -7.57
N GLU A 414 -60.19 -13.21 -7.55
CA GLU A 414 -60.99 -14.42 -7.52
C GLU A 414 -61.46 -14.81 -6.10
N LYS A 415 -60.80 -14.32 -5.05
CA LYS A 415 -61.16 -14.64 -3.65
C LYS A 415 -62.05 -13.56 -3.05
N ASN A 416 -63.18 -13.96 -2.49
CA ASN A 416 -64.03 -13.07 -1.71
C ASN A 416 -63.52 -13.02 -0.26
N MET A 417 -62.88 -11.92 0.12
CA MET A 417 -62.29 -11.72 1.44
C MET A 417 -63.32 -11.30 2.50
N CYS A 418 -64.55 -10.96 2.11
CA CYS A 418 -65.57 -10.51 3.07
C CYS A 418 -66.30 -11.64 3.79
N PHE A 419 -66.03 -12.91 3.45
CA PHE A 419 -66.62 -14.07 4.12
C PHE A 419 -65.66 -14.86 5.02
N ASP A 420 -64.37 -14.51 5.07
CA ASP A 420 -63.37 -15.15 5.94
C ASP A 420 -62.97 -14.27 7.13
N LYS A 421 -63.95 -13.84 7.93
CA LYS A 421 -63.68 -13.30 9.28
C LYS A 421 -63.72 -14.42 10.32
N ASN A 422 -62.84 -15.40 10.15
CA ASN A 422 -62.41 -16.25 11.26
C ASN A 422 -60.91 -15.99 11.44
N GLU A 423 -60.58 -14.98 12.23
CA GLU A 423 -59.21 -14.72 12.67
C GLU A 423 -58.71 -15.92 13.46
N GLU A 424 -57.91 -16.78 12.83
CA GLU A 424 -57.14 -17.77 13.56
C GLU A 424 -56.07 -17.06 14.39
N PRO A 425 -56.02 -17.28 15.72
CA PRO A 425 -55.02 -16.66 16.58
C PRO A 425 -53.63 -17.11 16.15
N ILE A 426 -52.77 -16.14 15.83
CA ILE A 426 -51.36 -16.34 15.45
C ILE A 426 -50.73 -17.34 16.43
N SER A 427 -50.38 -18.52 15.90
CA SER A 427 -49.91 -19.65 16.71
C SER A 427 -48.71 -19.24 17.56
N LEU A 428 -48.69 -19.71 18.81
CA LEU A 428 -47.68 -19.39 19.83
C LEU A 428 -46.23 -19.58 19.31
N GLN A 429 -46.02 -20.50 18.38
CA GLN A 429 -44.73 -20.76 17.75
C GLN A 429 -44.20 -19.58 16.92
N LYS A 430 -45.06 -18.83 16.22
CA LYS A 430 -44.62 -17.63 15.47
C LYS A 430 -44.22 -16.50 16.41
N LYS A 431 -44.91 -16.35 17.56
CA LYS A 431 -44.54 -15.37 18.58
C LYS A 431 -43.19 -15.68 19.20
N ILE A 432 -42.91 -16.96 19.51
CA ILE A 432 -41.61 -17.40 20.02
C ILE A 432 -40.50 -17.15 18.99
N GLY A 433 -40.73 -17.46 17.71
CA GLY A 433 -39.75 -17.21 16.65
C GLY A 433 -39.35 -15.74 16.52
N ILE A 434 -40.32 -14.82 16.60
CA ILE A 434 -40.05 -13.37 16.57
C ILE A 434 -39.26 -12.93 17.81
N CYS A 435 -39.61 -13.42 19.01
CA CYS A 435 -38.87 -13.11 20.23
C CYS A 435 -37.41 -13.58 20.17
N VAL A 436 -37.15 -14.77 19.62
CA VAL A 436 -35.79 -15.31 19.46
C VAL A 436 -34.98 -14.47 18.48
N LEU A 437 -35.57 -14.07 17.34
CA LEU A 437 -34.88 -13.21 16.36
C LEU A 437 -34.53 -11.83 16.93
N LEU A 438 -35.43 -11.23 17.70
CA LEU A 438 -35.16 -9.95 18.36
C LEU A 438 -34.03 -10.08 19.39
N PHE A 439 -34.00 -11.17 20.15
CA PHE A 439 -32.94 -11.42 21.13
C PHE A 439 -31.56 -11.55 20.46
N PHE A 440 -31.45 -12.37 19.41
CA PHE A 440 -30.19 -12.51 18.67
C PHE A 440 -29.78 -11.19 17.99
N GLY A 441 -30.73 -10.45 17.42
CA GLY A 441 -30.47 -9.12 16.85
C GLY A 441 -29.86 -8.15 17.86
N HIS A 442 -30.41 -8.09 19.08
CA HIS A 442 -29.85 -7.26 20.14
C HIS A 442 -28.48 -7.75 20.64
N ALA A 443 -28.27 -9.07 20.73
CA ALA A 443 -26.98 -9.64 21.11
C ALA A 443 -25.87 -9.28 20.09
N PHE A 444 -26.14 -9.43 18.79
CA PHE A 444 -25.20 -9.05 17.74
C PHE A 444 -24.92 -7.54 17.75
N PHE A 445 -25.94 -6.71 17.94
CA PHE A 445 -25.75 -5.26 18.08
C PHE A 445 -24.85 -4.91 19.27
N PHE A 446 -25.03 -5.57 20.41
CA PHE A 446 -24.20 -5.35 21.60
C PHE A 446 -22.73 -5.74 21.35
N VAL A 447 -22.48 -6.89 20.73
CA VAL A 447 -21.13 -7.32 20.33
C VAL A 447 -20.47 -6.30 19.40
N ALA A 448 -21.19 -5.81 18.39
CA ALA A 448 -20.67 -4.80 17.47
C ALA A 448 -20.29 -3.48 18.17
N VAL A 449 -21.10 -3.03 19.14
CA VAL A 449 -20.81 -1.84 19.95
C VAL A 449 -19.56 -2.05 20.81
N VAL A 450 -19.42 -3.21 21.45
CA VAL A 450 -18.22 -3.56 22.24
C VAL A 450 -16.98 -3.59 21.34
N CYS A 451 -17.04 -4.23 20.17
CA CYS A 451 -15.94 -4.25 19.20
C CYS A 451 -15.54 -2.83 18.76
N MET A 452 -16.52 -1.95 18.49
CA MET A 452 -16.27 -0.54 18.15
C MET A 452 -15.60 0.24 19.28
N ILE A 453 -16.00 0.02 20.54
CA ILE A 453 -15.37 0.64 21.71
C ILE A 453 -13.92 0.15 21.87
N LEU A 454 -13.69 -1.16 21.77
CA LEU A 454 -12.35 -1.75 21.86
C LEU A 454 -11.44 -1.22 20.74
N HIS A 455 -11.95 -1.12 19.52
CA HIS A 455 -11.19 -0.55 18.40
C HIS A 455 -10.84 0.92 18.67
N ARG A 456 -11.78 1.74 19.16
CA ARG A 456 -11.51 3.12 19.53
C ARG A 456 -10.44 3.24 20.61
N ASN A 457 -10.47 2.38 21.62
CA ASN A 457 -9.46 2.37 22.68
C ASN A 457 -8.08 1.94 22.15
N ARG A 458 -8.03 0.97 21.23
CA ARG A 458 -6.79 0.56 20.54
C ARG A 458 -6.17 1.73 19.76
N MET A 459 -6.99 2.47 19.01
CA MET A 459 -6.53 3.65 18.25
C MET A 459 -6.02 4.77 19.17
N LYS A 460 -6.71 5.05 20.29
CA LYS A 460 -6.20 6.02 21.28
C LYS A 460 -4.85 5.61 21.87
N LYS A 461 -4.67 4.33 22.18
CA LYS A 461 -3.40 3.82 22.71
C LYS A 461 -2.28 3.96 21.69
N GLN A 462 -2.53 3.65 20.42
CA GLN A 462 -1.55 3.83 19.34
C GLN A 462 -1.18 5.30 19.13
N ASN A 463 -2.16 6.21 19.11
CA ASN A 463 -1.88 7.65 18.97
C ASN A 463 -1.05 8.21 20.14
N ASN A 464 -1.31 7.75 21.37
CA ASN A 464 -0.50 8.16 22.53
C ASN A 464 0.93 7.62 22.46
N LEU A 465 1.13 6.40 21.94
CA LEU A 465 2.45 5.83 21.72
C LEU A 465 3.22 6.62 20.64
N ILE A 466 2.58 6.92 19.50
CA ILE A 466 3.18 7.71 18.43
C ILE A 466 3.54 9.12 18.92
N GLY A 467 2.65 9.78 19.67
CA GLY A 467 2.93 11.08 20.27
C GLY A 467 4.15 11.04 21.19
N LYS A 468 4.29 9.98 22.00
CA LYS A 468 5.44 9.81 22.90
C LYS A 468 6.75 9.55 22.15
N TYR A 469 6.74 8.69 21.12
CA TYR A 469 7.91 8.46 20.27
C TYR A 469 8.37 9.72 19.54
N LEU A 470 7.43 10.54 19.05
CA LEU A 470 7.75 11.80 18.39
C LEU A 470 8.35 12.83 19.38
N THR A 471 7.83 12.92 20.60
CA THR A 471 8.41 13.81 21.62
C THR A 471 9.78 13.33 22.10
N ASP A 472 9.96 12.02 22.28
CA ASP A 472 11.23 11.46 22.78
C ASP A 472 12.32 11.56 21.69
N SER A 473 11.99 11.33 20.42
CA SER A 473 12.91 11.46 19.28
C SER A 473 13.26 12.92 18.95
N LEU A 474 12.30 13.85 19.11
CA LEU A 474 12.61 15.28 19.04
C LEU A 474 13.51 15.72 20.19
N LEU A 475 13.40 15.14 21.38
CA LEU A 475 14.24 15.50 22.53
C LEU A 475 15.68 14.96 22.40
N GLU A 476 15.88 13.81 21.78
CA GLU A 476 17.22 13.23 21.53
C GLU A 476 18.01 13.91 20.40
N SER A 477 17.33 14.60 19.49
CA SER A 477 17.98 15.35 18.38
C SER A 477 18.46 16.76 18.77
N TYR A 478 18.11 17.26 19.96
CA TYR A 478 18.67 18.52 20.46
C TYR A 478 20.02 18.29 21.16
N THR A 479 21.08 18.82 20.57
CA THR A 479 22.42 18.80 21.16
C THR A 479 22.50 19.68 22.42
N PRO A 480 23.35 19.36 23.41
CA PRO A 480 23.51 20.14 24.64
C PRO A 480 23.93 21.61 24.42
N SER A 481 24.49 21.95 23.26
CA SER A 481 24.90 23.31 22.91
C SER A 481 23.72 24.26 22.64
N MET A 482 22.57 23.75 22.18
CA MET A 482 21.36 24.57 21.99
C MET A 482 20.56 24.80 23.28
N ILE A 483 20.67 23.90 24.27
CA ILE A 483 20.08 24.08 25.60
C ILE A 483 20.75 25.24 26.34
N SER A 484 22.05 25.48 26.09
CA SER A 484 22.76 26.67 26.59
C SER A 484 22.21 27.98 26.01
N ILE A 485 21.90 28.02 24.72
CA ILE A 485 21.40 29.23 24.02
C ILE A 485 19.94 29.53 24.40
N ALA A 486 19.10 28.51 24.56
CA ALA A 486 17.73 28.67 25.04
C ALA A 486 17.68 29.15 26.51
N SER A 487 18.57 28.63 27.36
CA SER A 487 18.75 29.09 28.75
C SER A 487 19.24 30.54 28.81
N TYR A 488 20.17 30.93 27.92
CA TYR A 488 20.68 32.30 27.83
C TYR A 488 19.61 33.30 27.35
N CYS A 489 18.73 32.90 26.42
CA CYS A 489 17.63 33.75 25.94
C CYS A 489 16.54 33.96 27.01
N THR A 490 16.34 33.03 27.93
CA THR A 490 15.41 33.23 29.06
C THR A 490 15.98 34.12 30.17
N GLN A 491 17.30 34.26 30.28
CA GLN A 491 17.95 35.14 31.26
C GLN A 491 18.18 36.58 30.75
N SER A 492 18.23 36.80 29.44
CA SER A 492 18.43 38.13 28.83
C SER A 492 17.12 38.91 28.58
N LYS A 493 16.20 38.92 29.56
CA LYS A 493 14.98 39.76 29.54
C LYS A 493 15.08 41.00 30.42
N ARG A 494 16.27 41.33 30.92
CA ARG A 494 16.52 42.57 31.66
C ARG A 494 17.74 43.27 31.07
N ASN A 495 17.46 44.34 30.33
CA ASN A 495 18.34 45.45 29.91
C ASN A 495 18.90 45.39 28.47
N ALA A 496 18.50 46.43 27.71
CA ALA A 496 19.02 46.96 26.44
C ALA A 496 18.62 46.28 25.10
N PRO A 497 17.94 46.99 24.18
CA PRO A 497 17.57 46.50 22.85
C PRO A 497 18.45 47.15 21.76
N SER A 498 19.60 46.59 21.40
CA SER A 498 20.32 47.01 20.18
C SER A 498 21.48 46.09 19.75
N LEU A 499 21.31 44.77 19.78
CA LEU A 499 22.41 43.87 19.36
C LEU A 499 21.98 42.59 18.62
N CYS A 500 20.81 42.59 17.98
CA CYS A 500 20.34 41.46 17.16
C CYS A 500 20.31 41.74 15.64
N ALA A 501 20.74 42.92 15.17
CA ALA A 501 20.73 43.24 13.74
C ALA A 501 21.96 42.73 12.97
N ASP A 502 23.10 42.48 13.65
CA ASP A 502 24.38 42.24 12.96
C ASP A 502 24.80 40.76 12.83
N MET A 503 24.00 39.80 13.33
CA MET A 503 24.36 38.37 13.20
C MET A 503 23.88 37.72 11.90
N TYR A 504 22.98 38.35 11.15
CA TYR A 504 22.47 37.79 9.89
C TYR A 504 23.36 38.07 8.66
N SER A 505 24.38 38.93 8.76
CA SER A 505 25.26 39.28 7.63
C SER A 505 26.54 38.43 7.52
N VAL A 506 26.83 37.56 8.49
CA VAL A 506 28.08 36.77 8.51
C VAL A 506 27.96 35.41 7.79
N PHE A 507 26.74 34.95 7.50
CA PHE A 507 26.52 33.63 6.90
C PHE A 507 26.39 33.60 5.36
N SER A 508 26.39 34.75 4.67
CA SER A 508 26.22 34.78 3.19
C SER A 508 27.52 34.98 2.39
N ALA A 509 28.70 34.89 3.00
CA ALA A 509 29.97 35.15 2.29
C ALA A 509 31.04 34.11 2.64
N ARG A 510 30.89 32.87 2.16
CA ARG A 510 31.99 31.91 2.01
C ARG A 510 31.74 30.98 0.81
N SER A 511 31.96 31.52 -0.39
CA SER A 511 32.28 30.75 -1.59
C SER A 511 33.77 30.40 -1.56
N PHE A 512 34.13 29.12 -1.47
CA PHE A 512 35.49 28.62 -1.69
C PHE A 512 35.75 28.48 -3.19
N PRO A 513 36.90 28.94 -3.73
CA PRO A 513 37.36 28.50 -5.04
C PRO A 513 38.23 27.23 -4.89
N LEU A 514 37.88 26.18 -5.62
CA LEU A 514 38.73 25.02 -5.87
C LEU A 514 39.68 25.37 -7.03
N ASN A 515 40.95 25.64 -6.72
CA ASN A 515 42.05 25.57 -7.70
C ASN A 515 42.75 24.22 -7.50
N TYR A 516 42.67 23.36 -8.51
CA TYR A 516 43.48 22.16 -8.66
C TYR A 516 44.74 22.54 -9.46
N GLU A 517 45.91 22.42 -8.84
CA GLU A 517 47.21 22.38 -9.56
C GLU A 517 47.66 20.91 -9.70
N GLU A 518 47.97 20.50 -10.93
CA GLU A 518 48.60 19.21 -11.25
C GLU A 518 50.08 19.18 -10.79
N PRO A 519 50.59 18.03 -10.28
CA PRO A 519 52.01 17.88 -10.05
C PRO A 519 52.76 17.42 -11.32
N ASN A 520 53.69 18.25 -11.76
CA ASN A 520 54.65 17.97 -12.84
C ASN A 520 55.80 17.06 -12.33
N PRO A 521 56.16 15.95 -13.00
CA PRO A 521 57.19 15.04 -12.53
C PRO A 521 58.55 15.41 -13.13
N LYS A 522 59.57 15.65 -12.29
CA LYS A 522 60.99 15.46 -12.67
C LYS A 522 61.96 15.54 -11.48
N LYS A 523 62.78 14.49 -11.39
CA LYS A 523 64.09 14.37 -10.72
C LYS A 523 64.12 14.19 -9.20
N ALA A 524 64.50 12.99 -8.75
CA ALA A 524 65.85 12.75 -8.23
C ALA A 524 66.09 11.24 -8.06
N ALA A 525 67.31 10.84 -8.41
CA ALA A 525 67.78 9.47 -8.47
C ALA A 525 68.66 9.15 -7.23
N ILE A 526 68.58 7.89 -6.80
CA ILE A 526 69.66 7.00 -6.32
C ILE A 526 70.56 7.48 -5.16
N SER A 527 70.49 6.76 -4.04
CA SER A 527 71.70 6.23 -3.37
C SER A 527 71.40 4.98 -2.55
N ASN A 528 72.17 3.92 -2.83
CA ASN A 528 72.24 2.63 -2.12
C ASN A 528 72.70 2.78 -0.66
N PHE A 529 72.30 1.87 0.25
CA PHE A 529 73.20 0.94 0.95
C PHE A 529 72.44 -0.07 1.86
N ARG A 530 73.05 -1.26 2.02
CA ARG A 530 72.60 -2.52 2.64
C ARG A 530 72.72 -2.55 4.19
N LEU A 531 71.73 -3.21 4.84
CA LEU A 531 71.75 -4.35 5.83
C LEU A 531 72.79 -4.40 6.98
N PRO A 532 72.54 -5.11 8.10
CA PRO A 532 71.64 -6.26 8.33
C PRO A 532 70.29 -5.97 8.99
#